data_AF-A0A7X4BXF4-F1
#
_entry.id   AF-A0A7X4BXF4-F1
#
_cell.length_a   1.000
_cell.length_b   1.000
_cell.length_c   1.000
_cell.angle_alpha   90.00
_cell.angle_beta   90.00
_cell.angle_gamma   90.00
#
_symmetry.space_group_name_H-M   'P 1'
#
loop_
_entity.id
_entity.type
_entity.pdbx_description
1 polymer ?
#
loop_
_entity_poly.entity_id
_entity_poly.type
_entity_poly.pdbx_seq_one_letter_code
_entity_poly.pdbx_strand_id
1 'polypeptide(L)'
;MPSYSPSRPYRSRMSLSSICSGDGQSWMMMATLSSPASISGGSESNACPTRSSNSSMSICRRYHPTHCASPPKVLSCTGWYRHKRMGSSRRERGTDRRSGAMTEGQTIPKPVPTPDQVTEPFWEATKEGRLMVQRCLTCGDRFFYPRERCPICLSDNLEWVNVSGKGRIYSFIVVRQPGHPGFNDDVPYIYAVITLDEGVRMNGNVKSIDIDACEIDMPVEVYFEERGDQMLPQWKPLGAPDPS
;
A
#
# COMPACT_ATOMS: atom_id res chain seq x y z
N MET A 1 -5.54 37.53 0.35
CA MET A 1 -6.38 36.34 0.63
C MET A 1 -7.43 36.23 -0.46
N PRO A 2 -7.33 35.28 -1.39
CA PRO A 2 -8.36 35.08 -2.40
C PRO A 2 -9.48 34.22 -1.81
N SER A 3 -10.70 34.72 -1.94
CA SER A 3 -11.95 34.16 -1.47
C SER A 3 -12.33 32.87 -2.20
N TYR A 4 -12.76 31.90 -1.41
CA TYR A 4 -13.28 30.60 -1.83
C TYR A 4 -14.68 30.78 -2.44
N SER A 5 -14.86 30.34 -3.69
CA SER A 5 -16.18 30.31 -4.35
C SER A 5 -16.72 28.87 -4.33
N PRO A 6 -17.94 28.62 -3.82
CA PRO A 6 -18.48 27.27 -3.72
C PRO A 6 -18.99 26.77 -5.09
N SER A 7 -18.78 25.47 -5.31
CA SER A 7 -19.13 24.69 -6.49
C SER A 7 -20.64 24.65 -6.77
N ARG A 8 -20.98 24.72 -8.07
CA ARG A 8 -22.35 24.50 -8.58
C ARG A 8 -22.71 23.01 -8.50
N PRO A 9 -23.94 22.64 -8.09
CA PRO A 9 -24.39 21.25 -8.14
C PRO A 9 -24.73 20.83 -9.58
N TYR A 10 -24.25 19.63 -9.94
CA TYR A 10 -24.53 18.89 -11.16
C TYR A 10 -26.03 18.56 -11.25
N ARG A 11 -26.71 19.13 -12.25
CA ARG A 11 -28.15 18.91 -12.51
C ARG A 11 -28.29 17.77 -13.51
N SER A 12 -28.57 16.56 -13.02
CA SER A 12 -28.99 15.43 -13.85
C SER A 12 -30.36 15.72 -14.46
N ARG A 13 -30.43 15.77 -15.80
CA ARG A 13 -31.69 15.88 -16.55
C ARG A 13 -31.95 14.53 -17.22
N MET A 14 -32.54 13.60 -16.46
CA MET A 14 -33.15 12.40 -17.03
C MET A 14 -34.50 12.78 -17.64
N SER A 15 -34.61 12.58 -18.94
CA SER A 15 -35.84 12.67 -19.71
C SER A 15 -36.62 11.37 -19.55
N LEU A 16 -37.74 11.42 -18.83
CA LEU A 16 -38.72 10.33 -18.75
C LEU A 16 -39.83 10.61 -19.77
N SER A 17 -39.85 9.83 -20.85
CA SER A 17 -41.04 9.65 -21.69
C SER A 17 -41.76 8.39 -21.21
N SER A 18 -43.03 8.55 -20.88
CA SER A 18 -43.97 7.52 -20.42
C SER A 18 -44.69 6.86 -21.61
N ILE A 19 -45.47 5.80 -21.30
CA ILE A 19 -46.56 5.14 -22.06
C ILE A 19 -46.08 3.87 -22.83
N CYS A 20 -46.59 2.63 -22.69
CA CYS A 20 -47.85 1.96 -22.29
C CYS A 20 -47.51 0.64 -21.55
N SER A 21 -48.15 0.20 -20.44
CA SER A 21 -49.48 -0.44 -20.24
C SER A 21 -49.68 -1.87 -20.78
N GLY A 22 -50.07 -2.79 -19.86
CA GLY A 22 -50.64 -4.14 -20.04
C GLY A 22 -49.60 -5.28 -19.96
N ASP A 23 -49.75 -6.41 -19.27
CA ASP A 23 -50.75 -7.06 -18.42
C ASP A 23 -49.94 -8.06 -17.56
N GLY A 24 -50.17 -8.25 -16.25
CA GLY A 24 -51.17 -9.19 -15.75
C GLY A 24 -50.52 -10.30 -14.89
N GLN A 25 -51.11 -10.50 -13.71
CA GLN A 25 -51.00 -11.67 -12.78
C GLN A 25 -49.75 -11.71 -11.88
N SER A 26 -49.80 -11.25 -10.62
CA SER A 26 -50.52 -11.80 -9.45
C SER A 26 -50.12 -13.23 -9.10
N TRP A 27 -49.18 -13.38 -8.17
CA TRP A 27 -49.16 -14.50 -7.23
C TRP A 27 -49.18 -13.97 -5.79
N MET A 28 -50.20 -14.45 -5.10
CA MET A 28 -50.69 -14.07 -3.79
C MET A 28 -49.95 -14.89 -2.73
N MET A 29 -49.62 -14.23 -1.62
CA MET A 29 -49.64 -14.72 -0.22
C MET A 29 -49.04 -16.10 0.10
N MET A 30 -48.12 -16.11 1.08
CA MET A 30 -48.47 -16.60 2.42
C MET A 30 -47.58 -15.94 3.47
N ALA A 31 -48.22 -15.10 4.28
CA ALA A 31 -47.79 -14.80 5.63
C ALA A 31 -48.28 -15.93 6.55
N THR A 32 -47.40 -16.43 7.42
CA THR A 32 -47.82 -17.05 8.68
C THR A 32 -47.05 -16.40 9.81
N LEU A 33 -47.78 -15.55 10.52
CA LEU A 33 -47.49 -15.09 11.87
C LEU A 33 -47.51 -16.29 12.82
N SER A 34 -46.58 -16.33 13.77
CA SER A 34 -46.84 -16.84 15.12
C SER A 34 -46.10 -15.96 16.13
N SER A 35 -46.90 -15.43 17.05
CA SER A 35 -46.60 -14.53 18.16
C SER A 35 -46.40 -15.37 19.44
N PRO A 36 -46.50 -14.83 20.67
CA PRO A 36 -45.51 -14.05 21.42
C PRO A 36 -45.13 -14.74 22.77
N ALA A 37 -44.10 -14.23 23.46
CA ALA A 37 -43.98 -14.41 24.91
C ALA A 37 -43.26 -13.22 25.56
N SER A 38 -44.07 -12.30 26.07
CA SER A 38 -43.76 -11.35 27.13
C SER A 38 -43.64 -12.07 28.48
N ILE A 39 -42.84 -11.55 29.42
CA ILE A 39 -43.23 -11.19 30.81
C ILE A 39 -41.98 -10.87 31.67
N SER A 40 -42.05 -9.70 32.34
CA SER A 40 -41.46 -9.20 33.61
C SER A 40 -40.13 -9.77 34.13
N GLY A 41 -39.20 -9.00 34.71
CA GLY A 41 -39.35 -7.89 35.66
C GLY A 41 -38.38 -8.10 36.84
N GLY A 42 -38.11 -7.05 37.62
CA GLY A 42 -37.31 -7.09 38.86
C GLY A 42 -35.86 -6.62 38.66
N SER A 43 -35.48 -5.38 39.01
CA SER A 43 -35.35 -4.76 40.34
C SER A 43 -33.98 -4.98 40.98
N GLU A 44 -33.47 -3.87 41.55
CA GLU A 44 -32.44 -3.76 42.58
C GLU A 44 -30.98 -4.01 42.13
N SER A 45 -30.20 -2.95 41.87
CA SER A 45 -29.52 -2.09 42.87
C SER A 45 -28.63 -2.88 43.83
N ASN A 46 -27.31 -2.75 43.65
CA ASN A 46 -26.31 -2.57 44.73
C ASN A 46 -24.98 -2.18 44.05
N ALA A 47 -24.67 -0.89 44.05
CA ALA A 47 -23.79 -0.28 45.05
C ALA A 47 -22.32 -0.36 44.60
N CYS A 48 -21.95 0.65 43.80
CA CYS A 48 -20.57 1.08 43.63
C CYS A 48 -20.19 1.89 44.88
N PRO A 49 -19.14 1.53 45.65
CA PRO A 49 -18.77 2.32 46.82
C PRO A 49 -18.16 3.65 46.36
N THR A 50 -18.99 4.69 46.43
CA THR A 50 -18.54 6.07 46.49
C THR A 50 -17.71 6.27 47.74
N ARG A 51 -16.41 6.57 47.59
CA ARG A 51 -15.64 7.25 48.64
C ARG A 51 -15.71 8.74 48.39
N SER A 52 -16.49 9.40 49.24
CA SER A 52 -16.70 10.84 49.27
C SER A 52 -15.51 11.59 49.87
N SER A 53 -15.47 12.86 49.46
CA SER A 53 -15.12 14.06 50.22
C SER A 53 -13.64 14.37 50.52
N ASN A 54 -13.21 15.41 49.78
CA ASN A 54 -12.64 16.66 50.28
C ASN A 54 -11.17 16.66 50.74
N SER A 55 -10.32 17.30 49.94
CA SER A 55 -9.84 18.63 50.32
C SER A 55 -9.25 19.39 49.13
N SER A 56 -9.80 20.57 48.92
CA SER A 56 -9.21 21.67 48.16
C SER A 56 -7.81 21.96 48.66
N MET A 57 -6.82 22.02 47.76
CA MET A 57 -5.66 22.87 47.96
C MET A 57 -5.08 23.29 46.61
N SER A 58 -5.70 24.33 46.08
CA SER A 58 -5.06 25.35 45.27
C SER A 58 -3.75 25.80 45.94
N ILE A 59 -2.61 25.41 45.39
CA ILE A 59 -1.33 26.04 45.70
C ILE A 59 -0.97 26.96 44.52
N CYS A 60 -1.53 28.16 44.58
CA CYS A 60 -0.82 29.35 44.14
C CYS A 60 0.35 29.60 45.11
N ARG A 61 1.59 29.43 44.65
CA ARG A 61 2.73 30.19 45.17
C ARG A 61 3.53 30.68 43.96
N ARG A 62 3.27 31.92 43.53
CA ARG A 62 4.04 33.11 43.91
C ARG A 62 5.54 32.92 43.65
N TYR A 63 5.91 33.30 42.43
CA TYR A 63 7.19 33.91 42.11
C TYR A 63 7.52 34.98 43.16
N HIS A 64 8.68 34.87 43.80
CA HIS A 64 9.34 36.02 44.43
C HIS A 64 10.78 36.10 43.90
N PRO A 65 11.19 37.28 43.40
CA PRO A 65 12.56 37.55 43.01
C PRO A 65 13.34 38.01 44.24
N THR A 66 14.59 37.56 44.41
CA THR A 66 15.69 38.32 45.02
C THR A 66 16.94 37.44 45.11
N HIS A 67 17.99 37.78 44.35
CA HIS A 67 19.31 38.20 44.85
C HIS A 67 20.41 37.97 43.80
N CYS A 68 20.94 39.09 43.31
CA CYS A 68 22.26 39.19 42.71
C CYS A 68 23.35 38.83 43.71
N ALA A 69 24.34 38.05 43.28
CA ALA A 69 25.65 37.99 43.90
C ALA A 69 26.73 37.82 42.81
N SER A 70 27.32 38.96 42.47
CA SER A 70 28.73 39.26 42.15
C SER A 70 29.58 38.34 41.25
N PRO A 71 30.28 38.89 40.23
CA PRO A 71 31.27 38.16 39.42
C PRO A 71 32.64 38.07 40.12
N PRO A 72 33.42 36.98 39.95
CA PRO A 72 34.80 36.93 40.39
C PRO A 72 35.76 37.61 39.39
N LYS A 73 36.85 38.12 39.98
CA LYS A 73 37.85 39.02 39.42
C LYS A 73 38.70 38.38 38.32
N VAL A 74 38.96 39.15 37.28
CA VAL A 74 39.92 38.85 36.21
C VAL A 74 41.34 39.06 36.76
N LEU A 75 42.15 37.99 36.79
CA LEU A 75 43.59 38.08 37.01
C LEU A 75 44.30 37.96 35.68
N SER A 76 45.07 39.01 35.37
CA SER A 76 45.99 39.08 34.25
C SER A 76 47.15 38.10 34.43
N CYS A 77 47.38 37.24 33.44
CA CYS A 77 48.64 36.51 33.30
C CYS A 77 49.22 36.81 31.91
N THR A 78 50.01 37.87 31.85
CA THR A 78 51.06 38.05 30.84
C THR A 78 52.13 36.97 31.04
N GLY A 79 52.33 36.10 30.06
CA GLY A 79 53.36 35.06 30.19
C GLY A 79 53.39 34.04 29.05
N TRP A 80 53.97 34.45 27.91
CA TRP A 80 54.93 33.66 27.14
C TRP A 80 54.71 32.13 27.06
N TYR A 81 54.05 31.67 25.99
CA TYR A 81 54.35 30.35 25.41
C TYR A 81 54.41 30.43 23.89
N ARG A 82 55.65 30.44 23.38
CA ARG A 82 56.00 30.38 21.96
C ARG A 82 55.77 28.96 21.45
N HIS A 83 54.57 28.66 20.97
CA HIS A 83 54.36 27.41 20.23
C HIS A 83 55.07 27.48 18.88
N LYS A 84 55.99 26.54 18.65
CA LYS A 84 56.64 26.29 17.36
C LYS A 84 55.56 26.09 16.29
N ARG A 85 55.61 26.89 15.21
CA ARG A 85 54.89 26.57 13.96
C ARG A 85 55.50 25.27 13.41
N MET A 86 54.82 24.15 13.61
CA MET A 86 55.06 22.97 12.78
C MET A 86 54.55 23.29 11.38
N GLY A 87 55.44 23.19 10.39
CA GLY A 87 55.11 23.39 8.99
C GLY A 87 53.97 22.46 8.59
N SER A 88 52.93 23.03 8.01
CA SER A 88 51.89 22.25 7.33
C SER A 88 52.54 21.59 6.12
N SER A 89 52.91 20.32 6.24
CA SER A 89 53.14 19.49 5.06
C SER A 89 51.81 19.43 4.32
N ARG A 90 51.74 20.22 3.24
CA ARG A 90 50.66 20.18 2.27
C ARG A 90 50.72 18.80 1.63
N ARG A 91 50.00 17.83 2.21
CA ARG A 91 49.74 16.54 1.56
C ARG A 91 49.00 16.85 0.26
N GLU A 92 49.71 16.79 -0.84
CA GLU A 92 49.12 16.74 -2.16
C GLU A 92 48.22 15.51 -2.19
N ARG A 93 46.91 15.74 -2.19
CA ARG A 93 45.92 14.70 -2.47
C ARG A 93 46.14 14.31 -3.93
N GLY A 94 46.90 13.24 -4.12
CA GLY A 94 46.98 12.55 -5.40
C GLY A 94 45.56 12.31 -5.89
N THR A 95 45.22 12.93 -7.01
CA THR A 95 44.04 12.57 -7.78
C THR A 95 44.34 11.24 -8.45
N ASP A 96 44.34 10.15 -7.70
CA ASP A 96 44.13 8.83 -8.28
C ASP A 96 42.65 8.73 -8.65
N ARG A 97 42.28 9.49 -9.69
CA ARG A 97 41.12 9.16 -10.50
C ARG A 97 41.53 7.94 -11.32
N ARG A 98 41.56 6.77 -10.68
CA ARG A 98 41.28 5.51 -11.37
C ARG A 98 39.87 5.64 -11.91
N SER A 99 39.77 6.27 -13.08
CA SER A 99 38.70 6.06 -14.03
C SER A 99 38.67 4.57 -14.31
N GLY A 100 37.90 3.84 -13.51
CA GLY A 100 37.49 2.49 -13.86
C GLY A 100 36.82 2.61 -15.21
N ALA A 101 37.47 2.08 -16.24
CA ALA A 101 36.88 1.91 -17.54
C ALA A 101 35.57 1.15 -17.34
N MET A 102 34.45 1.83 -17.45
CA MET A 102 33.17 1.16 -17.59
C MET A 102 33.27 0.40 -18.90
N THR A 103 33.29 -0.93 -18.80
CA THR A 103 33.31 -1.79 -19.97
C THR A 103 31.97 -1.60 -20.67
N GLU A 104 32.02 -0.93 -21.81
CA GLU A 104 30.88 -0.69 -22.67
C GLU A 104 30.30 -2.04 -23.12
N GLY A 105 29.05 -2.32 -22.76
CA GLY A 105 28.28 -3.43 -23.33
C GLY A 105 27.85 -4.59 -22.42
N GLN A 106 28.00 -4.52 -21.09
CA GLN A 106 27.38 -5.54 -20.22
C GLN A 106 25.93 -5.15 -19.87
N THR A 107 24.95 -5.77 -20.53
CA THR A 107 23.53 -5.70 -20.16
C THR A 107 23.31 -6.44 -18.84
N ILE A 108 22.86 -5.72 -17.80
CA ILE A 108 22.52 -6.32 -16.52
C ILE A 108 21.17 -7.04 -16.67
N PRO A 109 21.07 -8.36 -16.46
CA PRO A 109 19.80 -9.08 -16.65
C PRO A 109 18.76 -8.66 -15.59
N LYS A 110 17.48 -8.82 -15.93
CA LYS A 110 16.37 -8.65 -14.99
C LYS A 110 16.43 -9.73 -13.90
N PRO A 111 16.10 -9.41 -12.63
CA PRO A 111 16.12 -10.37 -11.54
C PRO A 111 15.06 -11.46 -11.74
N VAL A 112 15.47 -12.72 -11.58
CA VAL A 112 14.62 -13.91 -11.64
C VAL A 112 14.22 -14.30 -10.22
N PRO A 113 12.92 -14.51 -9.92
CA PRO A 113 12.48 -14.96 -8.59
C PRO A 113 12.93 -16.40 -8.34
N THR A 114 13.29 -16.72 -7.09
CA THR A 114 13.62 -18.09 -6.68
C THR A 114 12.45 -18.66 -5.88
N PRO A 115 11.78 -19.73 -6.35
CA PRO A 115 10.71 -20.39 -5.61
C PRO A 115 11.16 -20.89 -4.24
N ASP A 116 10.29 -20.75 -3.25
CA ASP A 116 10.36 -21.43 -1.95
C ASP A 116 9.20 -22.43 -1.81
N GLN A 117 9.17 -23.20 -0.71
CA GLN A 117 8.13 -24.23 -0.50
C GLN A 117 6.70 -23.66 -0.49
N VAL A 118 6.52 -22.40 -0.11
CA VAL A 118 5.20 -21.76 -0.02
C VAL A 118 4.76 -21.21 -1.38
N THR A 119 5.70 -20.73 -2.18
CA THR A 119 5.47 -20.10 -3.48
C THR A 119 5.60 -21.06 -4.65
N GLU A 120 6.18 -22.24 -4.48
CA GLU A 120 6.33 -23.27 -5.51
C GLU A 120 5.02 -23.58 -6.26
N PRO A 121 3.86 -23.80 -5.59
CA PRO A 121 2.61 -24.05 -6.30
C PRO A 121 2.17 -22.88 -7.19
N PHE A 122 2.50 -21.65 -6.81
CA PHE A 122 2.23 -20.46 -7.62
C PHE A 122 3.11 -20.43 -8.86
N TRP A 123 4.42 -20.65 -8.72
CA TRP A 123 5.35 -20.62 -9.84
C TRP A 123 5.14 -21.77 -10.83
N GLU A 124 4.76 -22.96 -10.36
CA GLU A 124 4.39 -24.07 -11.26
C GLU A 124 3.10 -23.74 -12.03
N ALA A 125 2.11 -23.12 -11.38
CA ALA A 125 0.90 -22.68 -12.08
C ALA A 125 1.20 -21.61 -13.13
N THR A 126 2.08 -20.63 -12.85
CA THR A 126 2.42 -19.58 -13.81
C THR A 126 3.17 -20.14 -15.02
N LYS A 127 4.01 -21.17 -14.85
CA LYS A 127 4.65 -21.90 -15.96
C LYS A 127 3.63 -22.59 -16.88
N GLU A 128 2.52 -23.04 -16.33
CA GLU A 128 1.40 -23.61 -17.08
C GLU A 128 0.45 -22.54 -17.67
N GLY A 129 0.75 -21.26 -17.51
CA GLY A 129 -0.13 -20.16 -17.96
C GLY A 129 -1.40 -20.02 -17.12
N ARG A 130 -1.39 -20.49 -15.87
CA ARG A 130 -2.51 -20.37 -14.93
C ARG A 130 -2.15 -19.42 -13.79
N LEU A 131 -3.08 -18.53 -13.44
CA LEU A 131 -2.94 -17.69 -12.26
C LEU A 131 -3.68 -18.34 -11.09
N MET A 132 -3.00 -18.48 -9.96
CA MET A 132 -3.58 -19.05 -8.74
C MET A 132 -3.40 -18.10 -7.56
N VAL A 133 -4.36 -18.12 -6.64
CA VAL A 133 -4.30 -17.41 -5.35
C VAL A 133 -4.65 -18.38 -4.22
N GLN A 134 -4.26 -18.03 -3.00
CA GLN A 134 -4.65 -18.80 -1.83
C GLN A 134 -6.03 -18.37 -1.36
N ARG A 135 -6.83 -19.36 -0.93
CA ARG A 135 -8.11 -19.18 -0.28
C ARG A 135 -8.10 -19.90 1.06
N CYS A 136 -8.60 -19.24 2.09
CA CYS A 136 -8.79 -19.87 3.38
C CYS A 136 -10.12 -20.64 3.41
N LEU A 137 -10.07 -21.92 3.75
CA LEU A 137 -11.26 -22.76 3.88
C LEU A 137 -12.03 -22.49 5.18
N THR A 138 -11.41 -21.84 6.17
CA THR A 138 -12.03 -21.51 7.45
C THR A 138 -12.85 -20.21 7.40
N CYS A 139 -12.31 -19.12 6.84
CA CYS A 139 -13.04 -17.84 6.73
C CYS A 139 -13.59 -17.56 5.31
N GLY A 140 -13.16 -18.31 4.30
CA GLY A 140 -13.61 -18.14 2.91
C GLY A 140 -12.85 -17.06 2.12
N ASP A 141 -12.02 -16.25 2.78
CA ASP A 141 -11.28 -15.15 2.13
C ASP A 141 -10.20 -15.63 1.18
N ARG A 142 -9.96 -14.84 0.14
CA ARG A 142 -8.83 -15.00 -0.80
C ARG A 142 -7.81 -13.90 -0.55
N PHE A 143 -6.53 -14.22 -0.72
CA PHE A 143 -5.47 -13.24 -0.57
C PHE A 143 -4.29 -13.55 -1.49
N PHE A 144 -3.51 -12.50 -1.77
CA PHE A 144 -2.29 -12.57 -2.56
C PHE A 144 -1.11 -12.04 -1.74
N TYR A 145 0.09 -12.46 -2.11
CA TYR A 145 1.23 -12.83 -1.26
C TYR A 145 1.04 -14.22 -0.63
N PRO A 146 1.65 -15.27 -1.20
CA PRO A 146 1.61 -16.62 -0.65
C PRO A 146 2.11 -16.64 0.80
N ARG A 147 1.34 -17.29 1.68
CA ARG A 147 1.65 -17.45 3.11
C ARG A 147 1.31 -18.87 3.56
N GLU A 148 1.88 -19.28 4.68
CA GLU A 148 1.51 -20.53 5.36
C GLU A 148 0.23 -20.40 6.19
N ARG A 149 -0.18 -19.17 6.52
CA ARG A 149 -1.36 -18.90 7.36
C ARG A 149 -2.17 -17.75 6.80
N CYS A 150 -3.49 -17.83 6.97
CA CYS A 150 -4.42 -16.78 6.58
C CYS A 150 -4.10 -15.46 7.32
N PRO A 151 -4.00 -14.32 6.62
CA PRO A 151 -3.76 -13.03 7.26
C PRO A 151 -4.96 -12.52 8.08
N ILE A 152 -6.15 -13.07 7.87
CA ILE A 152 -7.40 -12.64 8.52
C ILE A 152 -7.66 -13.46 9.80
N CYS A 153 -7.69 -14.79 9.69
CA CYS A 153 -8.07 -15.68 10.79
C CYS A 153 -6.92 -16.53 11.37
N LEU A 154 -5.71 -16.45 10.79
CA LEU A 154 -4.51 -17.21 11.18
C LEU A 154 -4.61 -18.75 11.06
N SER A 155 -5.71 -19.26 10.46
CA SER A 155 -5.82 -20.68 10.11
C SER A 155 -4.79 -21.06 9.05
N ASP A 156 -4.27 -22.27 9.17
CA ASP A 156 -3.41 -22.97 8.20
C ASP A 156 -4.21 -23.77 7.15
N ASN A 157 -5.54 -23.79 7.26
CA ASN A 157 -6.43 -24.46 6.31
C ASN A 157 -6.59 -23.63 5.03
N LEU A 158 -5.58 -23.69 4.17
CA LEU A 158 -5.45 -22.95 2.93
C LEU A 158 -5.50 -23.89 1.72
N GLU A 159 -6.21 -23.47 0.68
CA GLU A 159 -6.22 -24.13 -0.63
C GLU A 159 -5.73 -23.16 -1.72
N TRP A 160 -5.16 -23.70 -2.79
CA TRP A 160 -4.83 -22.95 -3.99
C TRP A 160 -5.98 -23.04 -4.99
N VAL A 161 -6.49 -21.89 -5.42
CA VAL A 161 -7.60 -21.80 -6.38
C VAL A 161 -7.17 -21.06 -7.63
N ASN A 162 -7.61 -21.54 -8.80
CA ASN A 162 -7.43 -20.83 -10.05
C ASN A 162 -8.28 -19.55 -10.05
N VAL A 163 -7.72 -18.49 -10.61
CA VAL A 163 -8.41 -17.22 -10.85
C VAL A 163 -8.44 -16.92 -12.34
N SER A 164 -9.42 -16.12 -12.76
CA SER A 164 -9.61 -15.74 -14.16
C SER A 164 -8.43 -14.95 -14.73
N GLY A 165 -7.67 -14.27 -13.86
CA GLY A 165 -6.62 -13.35 -14.29
C GLY A 165 -7.15 -12.07 -14.92
N LYS A 166 -8.45 -11.78 -14.77
CA LYS A 166 -9.07 -10.54 -15.22
C LYS A 166 -9.27 -9.60 -14.04
N GLY A 167 -9.13 -8.31 -14.29
CA GLY A 167 -9.32 -7.31 -13.27
C GLY A 167 -9.33 -5.90 -13.81
N ARG A 168 -9.18 -4.94 -12.89
CA ARG A 168 -9.15 -3.51 -13.18
C ARG A 168 -8.00 -2.82 -12.48
N ILE A 169 -7.45 -1.80 -13.12
CA ILE A 169 -6.40 -0.95 -12.51
C ILE A 169 -7.00 -0.19 -11.33
N TYR A 170 -6.54 -0.50 -10.11
CA TYR A 170 -6.93 0.23 -8.91
C TYR A 170 -6.13 1.53 -8.76
N SER A 171 -4.83 1.44 -8.98
CA SER A 171 -3.91 2.58 -8.95
C SER A 171 -2.66 2.24 -9.73
N PHE A 172 -1.98 3.21 -10.31
CA PHE A 172 -0.73 2.98 -11.03
C PHE A 172 0.27 4.12 -10.83
N ILE A 173 1.53 3.82 -11.13
CA ILE A 173 2.62 4.78 -11.22
C ILE A 173 3.34 4.59 -12.55
N VAL A 174 3.91 5.67 -13.09
CA VAL A 174 4.80 5.63 -14.25
C VAL A 174 6.23 5.71 -13.75
N VAL A 175 6.96 4.61 -13.88
CA VAL A 175 8.35 4.50 -13.45
C VAL A 175 9.27 5.08 -14.53
N ARG A 176 9.92 6.20 -14.21
CA ARG A 176 10.92 6.86 -15.08
C ARG A 176 12.36 6.62 -14.65
N GLN A 177 12.55 6.09 -13.46
CA GLN A 177 13.86 5.76 -12.91
C GLN A 177 13.75 4.42 -12.18
N PRO A 178 14.27 3.32 -12.74
CA PRO A 178 14.11 2.00 -12.15
C PRO A 178 15.07 1.83 -10.97
N GLY A 179 14.64 1.04 -9.99
CA GLY A 179 15.49 0.70 -8.83
C GLY A 179 16.58 -0.33 -9.14
N HIS A 180 16.45 -1.08 -10.23
CA HIS A 180 17.41 -2.09 -10.66
C HIS A 180 17.82 -1.85 -12.13
N PRO A 181 19.13 -1.85 -12.46
CA PRO A 181 19.63 -1.50 -13.80
C PRO A 181 19.06 -2.37 -14.93
N GLY A 182 18.70 -3.62 -14.65
CA GLY A 182 18.10 -4.52 -15.66
C GLY A 182 16.73 -4.08 -16.19
N PHE A 183 16.11 -3.04 -15.61
CA PHE A 183 14.89 -2.43 -16.15
C PHE A 183 15.14 -1.10 -16.88
N ASN A 184 16.39 -0.68 -17.06
CA ASN A 184 16.72 0.59 -17.73
C ASN A 184 16.14 0.66 -19.15
N ASP A 185 16.13 -0.46 -19.86
CA ASP A 185 15.65 -0.54 -21.24
C ASP A 185 14.11 -0.51 -21.35
N ASP A 186 13.39 -0.75 -20.24
CA ASP A 186 11.93 -0.73 -20.19
C ASP A 186 11.37 0.67 -19.86
N VAL A 187 12.22 1.65 -19.59
CA VAL A 187 11.79 2.98 -19.12
C VAL A 187 11.28 3.82 -20.29
N PRO A 188 10.11 4.50 -20.16
CA PRO A 188 9.19 4.49 -19.03
C PRO A 188 8.19 3.31 -19.08
N TYR A 189 7.85 2.75 -17.93
CA TYR A 189 6.82 1.70 -17.81
C TYR A 189 5.78 1.99 -16.73
N ILE A 190 4.61 1.37 -16.86
CA ILE A 190 3.54 1.43 -15.86
C ILE A 190 3.74 0.29 -14.86
N TYR A 191 3.67 0.61 -13.57
CA TYR A 191 3.53 -0.36 -12.48
C TYR A 191 2.21 -0.10 -11.77
N ALA A 192 1.35 -1.11 -11.72
CA ALA A 192 -0.02 -0.98 -11.24
C ALA A 192 -0.34 -1.96 -10.12
N VAL A 193 -1.32 -1.56 -9.32
CA VAL A 193 -2.09 -2.43 -8.44
C VAL A 193 -3.39 -2.75 -9.18
N ILE A 194 -3.63 -4.03 -9.43
CA ILE A 194 -4.80 -4.55 -10.13
C ILE A 194 -5.72 -5.17 -9.08
N THR A 195 -7.00 -4.79 -9.09
CA THR A 195 -8.04 -5.53 -8.37
C THR A 195 -8.60 -6.58 -9.32
N LEU A 196 -8.35 -7.85 -9.01
CA LEU A 196 -8.92 -8.99 -9.71
C LEU A 196 -10.43 -9.06 -9.50
N ASP A 197 -11.14 -9.69 -10.44
CA ASP A 197 -12.58 -9.92 -10.35
C ASP A 197 -12.95 -10.77 -9.12
N GLU A 198 -12.03 -11.61 -8.62
CA GLU A 198 -12.20 -12.39 -7.40
C GLU A 198 -12.02 -11.58 -6.10
N GLY A 199 -11.72 -10.27 -6.20
CA GLY A 199 -11.61 -9.32 -5.08
C GLY A 199 -10.20 -9.15 -4.51
N VAL A 200 -9.21 -9.88 -5.03
CA VAL A 200 -7.83 -9.84 -4.55
C VAL A 200 -7.03 -8.78 -5.30
N ARG A 201 -6.10 -8.11 -4.61
CA ARG A 201 -5.19 -7.15 -5.25
C ARG A 201 -3.84 -7.78 -5.57
N MET A 202 -3.39 -7.59 -6.80
CA MET A 202 -2.10 -8.04 -7.30
C MET A 202 -1.33 -6.87 -7.90
N ASN A 203 0.00 -6.88 -7.75
CA ASN A 203 0.86 -5.86 -8.34
C ASN A 203 1.53 -6.42 -9.59
N GLY A 204 1.79 -5.56 -10.57
CA GLY A 204 2.54 -5.93 -11.77
C GLY A 204 2.72 -4.77 -12.73
N ASN A 205 3.49 -5.01 -13.78
CA ASN A 205 3.64 -4.08 -14.87
C ASN A 205 2.45 -4.17 -15.82
N VAL A 206 2.02 -3.02 -16.35
CA VAL A 206 1.04 -2.96 -17.44
C VAL A 206 1.78 -2.68 -18.73
N LYS A 207 1.66 -3.57 -19.72
CA LYS A 207 2.29 -3.48 -21.05
C LYS A 207 1.23 -3.42 -22.15
N SER A 208 1.67 -3.27 -23.40
CA SER A 208 0.81 -3.15 -24.59
C SER A 208 -0.14 -1.95 -24.55
N ILE A 209 0.27 -0.86 -23.87
CA ILE A 209 -0.46 0.41 -23.80
C ILE A 209 0.53 1.58 -23.72
N ASP A 210 0.12 2.73 -24.29
CA ASP A 210 0.82 4.00 -24.06
C ASP A 210 0.67 4.46 -22.61
N ILE A 211 1.73 5.01 -22.03
CA ILE A 211 1.77 5.48 -20.64
C ILE A 211 0.70 6.55 -20.36
N ASP A 212 0.40 7.38 -21.36
CA ASP A 212 -0.56 8.50 -21.24
C ASP A 212 -2.01 8.03 -21.44
N ALA A 213 -2.22 6.82 -21.94
CA ALA A 213 -3.54 6.21 -22.13
C ALA A 213 -3.98 5.35 -20.93
N CYS A 214 -3.11 5.14 -19.94
CA CYS A 214 -3.43 4.34 -18.76
C CYS A 214 -4.36 5.10 -17.82
N GLU A 215 -5.49 4.47 -17.47
CA GLU A 215 -6.52 5.04 -16.60
C GLU A 215 -6.88 4.11 -15.45
N ILE A 216 -7.35 4.69 -14.35
CA ILE A 216 -7.95 3.93 -13.24
C ILE A 216 -9.23 3.25 -13.77
N ASP A 217 -9.55 2.08 -13.23
CA ASP A 217 -10.67 1.21 -13.61
C ASP A 217 -10.61 0.58 -15.01
N MET A 218 -9.52 0.83 -15.76
CA MET A 218 -9.26 0.19 -17.05
C MET A 218 -9.24 -1.33 -16.90
N PRO A 219 -10.00 -2.07 -17.74
CA PRO A 219 -10.02 -3.53 -17.72
C PRO A 219 -8.70 -4.09 -18.25
N VAL A 220 -8.13 -5.01 -17.49
CA VAL A 220 -6.86 -5.68 -17.81
C VAL A 220 -7.00 -7.19 -17.67
N GLU A 221 -6.14 -7.91 -18.36
CA GLU A 221 -5.97 -9.35 -18.22
C GLU A 221 -4.50 -9.72 -18.02
N VAL A 222 -4.28 -10.83 -17.33
CA VAL A 222 -2.94 -11.36 -17.07
C VAL A 222 -2.37 -11.97 -18.35
N TYR A 223 -1.08 -11.75 -18.56
CA TYR A 223 -0.25 -12.53 -19.47
C TYR A 223 1.02 -12.93 -18.72
N PHE A 224 1.75 -13.92 -19.24
CA PHE A 224 2.93 -14.45 -18.56
C PHE A 224 4.20 -14.08 -19.34
N GLU A 225 5.07 -13.29 -18.71
CA GLU A 225 6.37 -12.89 -19.25
C GLU A 225 7.44 -13.88 -18.83
N GLU A 226 8.19 -14.41 -19.81
CA GLU A 226 9.35 -15.25 -19.54
C GLU A 226 10.48 -14.44 -18.90
N ARG A 227 11.02 -14.94 -17.79
CA ARG A 227 12.19 -14.36 -17.13
C ARG A 227 13.09 -15.47 -16.60
N GLY A 228 14.09 -15.84 -17.38
CA GLY A 228 14.94 -16.97 -17.07
C GLY A 228 14.14 -18.27 -17.16
N ASP A 229 14.09 -19.03 -16.07
CA ASP A 229 13.34 -20.28 -15.95
C ASP A 229 11.93 -20.11 -15.38
N GLN A 230 11.49 -18.87 -15.13
CA GLN A 230 10.22 -18.54 -14.50
C GLN A 230 9.29 -17.78 -15.44
N MET A 231 7.98 -17.95 -15.22
CA MET A 231 6.94 -17.18 -15.89
C MET A 231 6.34 -16.20 -14.89
N LEU A 232 6.48 -14.89 -15.16
CA LEU A 232 5.97 -13.83 -14.29
C LEU A 232 4.62 -13.33 -14.77
N PRO A 233 3.58 -13.28 -13.92
CA PRO A 233 2.33 -12.65 -14.28
C PRO A 233 2.50 -11.14 -14.40
N GLN A 234 2.15 -10.63 -15.57
CA GLN A 234 2.11 -9.23 -15.92
C GLN A 234 0.73 -8.91 -16.52
N TRP A 235 0.46 -7.64 -16.80
CA TRP A 235 -0.89 -7.19 -17.17
C TRP A 235 -0.88 -6.47 -18.50
N LYS A 236 -1.94 -6.67 -19.27
CA LYS A 236 -2.19 -5.92 -20.51
C LYS A 236 -3.65 -5.48 -20.53
N PRO A 237 -4.02 -4.41 -21.26
CA PRO A 237 -5.42 -4.08 -21.47
C PRO A 237 -6.18 -5.28 -22.02
N LEU A 238 -7.42 -5.45 -21.58
CA LEU A 238 -8.25 -6.58 -22.01
C LEU A 238 -8.39 -6.60 -23.54
N GLY A 239 -7.98 -7.70 -24.17
CA GLY A 239 -8.02 -7.87 -25.63
C GLY A 239 -6.81 -7.30 -26.39
N ALA A 240 -5.84 -6.70 -25.70
CA ALA A 240 -4.58 -6.30 -26.31
C ALA A 240 -3.73 -7.54 -26.68
N PRO A 241 -2.88 -7.46 -27.71
CA PRO A 241 -1.92 -8.52 -27.99
C PRO A 241 -0.90 -8.66 -26.84
N ASP A 242 -0.37 -9.87 -26.66
CA ASP A 242 0.73 -10.09 -25.74
C ASP A 242 1.97 -9.30 -26.21
N PRO A 243 2.65 -8.60 -25.30
CA PRO A 243 3.86 -7.88 -25.64
C PRO A 243 4.97 -8.88 -25.99
N SER A 244 5.57 -8.70 -27.16
CA SER A 244 6.74 -9.45 -27.64
C SER A 244 8.01 -9.08 -26.90
#